data_AF-A0A9E5EFH3-F1
#
_entry.id   AF-A0A9E5EFH3-F1
#
_cell.length_a   1.000
_cell.length_b   1.000
_cell.length_c   1.000
_cell.angle_alpha   90.00
_cell.angle_beta   90.00
_cell.angle_gamma   90.00
#
_symmetry.space_group_name_H-M   'P 1'
#
loop_
_entity.id
_entity.type
_entity.pdbx_description
1 polymer ?
#
loop_
_entity_poly.entity_id
_entity_poly.type
_entity_poly.pdbx_seq_one_letter_code
_entity_poly.pdbx_strand_id
1 'polypeptide(L)'
;YSAQALWTHFAFKVLVAEWCEQGTKLHYHQHGGWYGLDETHVGELYESRVADHYYTWGWSRGNGKSSPLSPVTRNVDKATKIYDSLICFDQPQQIYRLQYFPLPGTLQTMYDQTAEFVRARASKTELRIRLFPGEYGSQQRDAILRANSGAKFDNSLEIFSQYARSRIVFHSYLGTSWLETLGNNIPTICFYDVDAYRFRTDAKALLEDLVKVGILHLSGSSAAEKANAVEGDLDLWWMSEEVQTARRNFVNQYANFSSDWKEIWREHFTNVLKTNR
;
A
#
# COMPACT_ATOMS: atom_id res chain seq x y z
N TYR A 1 9.69 -8.19 19.95
CA TYR A 1 9.49 -7.60 18.62
C TYR A 1 8.16 -8.08 18.04
N SER A 2 7.37 -7.22 17.39
CA SER A 2 6.19 -7.62 16.61
C SER A 2 5.81 -6.56 15.57
N ALA A 3 5.04 -6.94 14.54
CA ALA A 3 4.52 -6.03 13.51
C ALA A 3 3.00 -6.16 13.29
N GLN A 4 2.34 -7.08 14.01
CA GLN A 4 0.91 -7.37 13.84
C GLN A 4 0.20 -7.74 15.14
N ALA A 5 0.92 -8.25 16.16
CA ALA A 5 0.26 -8.84 17.32
C ALA A 5 -0.55 -7.83 18.16
N LEU A 6 -0.20 -6.53 18.14
CA LEU A 6 -1.01 -5.48 18.76
C LEU A 6 -2.34 -5.22 18.04
N TRP A 7 -2.48 -5.68 16.79
CA TRP A 7 -3.76 -5.67 16.08
C TRP A 7 -4.63 -6.85 16.49
N THR A 8 -4.12 -8.06 16.25
CA THR A 8 -4.96 -9.26 16.11
C THR A 8 -4.92 -10.21 17.30
N HIS A 9 -3.97 -10.06 18.23
CA HIS A 9 -3.69 -11.10 19.22
C HIS A 9 -3.93 -10.64 20.65
N PHE A 10 -5.14 -10.81 21.18
CA PHE A 10 -5.53 -10.34 22.53
C PHE A 10 -4.59 -10.86 23.63
N ALA A 11 -4.28 -12.15 23.64
CA ALA A 11 -3.36 -12.73 24.61
C ALA A 11 -1.95 -12.10 24.55
N PHE A 12 -1.49 -11.68 23.36
CA PHE A 12 -0.21 -11.00 23.24
C PHE A 12 -0.27 -9.61 23.88
N LYS A 13 -1.39 -8.90 23.74
CA LYS A 13 -1.57 -7.57 24.35
C LYS A 13 -1.52 -7.63 25.88
N VAL A 14 -2.09 -8.67 26.48
CA VAL A 14 -2.02 -8.89 27.94
C VAL A 14 -0.59 -9.24 28.36
N LEU A 15 0.01 -10.25 27.73
CA LEU A 15 1.36 -10.70 28.06
C LEU A 15 2.42 -9.61 27.88
N VAL A 16 2.35 -8.85 26.79
CA VAL A 16 3.33 -7.78 26.54
C VAL A 16 3.19 -6.66 27.56
N ALA A 17 1.99 -6.38 28.06
CA ALA A 17 1.81 -5.41 29.14
C ALA A 17 2.51 -5.87 30.43
N GLU A 18 2.29 -7.12 30.85
CA GLU A 18 2.95 -7.70 32.03
C GLU A 18 4.47 -7.75 31.87
N TRP A 19 4.97 -8.15 30.71
CA TRP A 19 6.41 -8.21 30.45
C TRP A 19 7.05 -6.83 30.43
N CYS A 20 6.37 -5.82 29.91
CA CYS A 20 6.84 -4.44 29.95
C CYS A 20 6.94 -3.91 31.39
N GLU A 21 6.00 -4.25 32.28
CA GLU A 21 6.09 -3.92 33.71
C GLU A 21 7.30 -4.59 34.39
N GLN A 22 7.71 -5.76 33.91
CA GLN A 22 8.90 -6.48 34.36
C GLN A 22 10.20 -5.99 33.68
N GLY A 23 10.13 -4.93 32.86
CA GLY A 23 11.30 -4.32 32.21
C GLY A 23 11.62 -4.82 30.80
N THR A 24 10.80 -5.70 30.22
CA THR A 24 10.96 -6.14 28.82
C THR A 24 10.67 -4.99 27.86
N LYS A 25 11.50 -4.83 26.83
CA LYS A 25 11.36 -3.78 25.82
C LYS A 25 10.49 -4.21 24.64
N LEU A 26 9.42 -3.46 24.38
CA LEU A 26 8.54 -3.65 23.23
C LEU A 26 9.07 -2.89 22.01
N HIS A 27 9.76 -3.61 21.15
CA HIS A 27 10.05 -3.16 19.79
C HIS A 27 8.87 -3.52 18.88
N TYR A 28 8.27 -2.53 18.21
CA TYR A 28 7.13 -2.73 17.32
C TYR A 28 7.38 -2.14 15.94
N HIS A 29 6.73 -2.66 14.90
CA HIS A 29 6.95 -2.22 13.52
C HIS A 29 5.60 -1.95 12.84
N GLN A 30 5.56 -0.89 12.05
CA GLN A 30 4.50 -0.59 11.09
C GLN A 30 3.95 -1.85 10.42
N HIS A 31 2.62 -1.99 10.50
CA HIS A 31 1.91 -3.17 10.02
C HIS A 31 1.64 -3.15 8.51
N GLY A 32 1.29 -1.99 7.93
CA GLY A 32 0.76 -1.90 6.58
C GLY A 32 0.96 -0.54 5.93
N GLY A 33 0.23 -0.30 4.83
CA GLY A 33 0.12 1.03 4.21
C GLY A 33 -0.59 2.06 5.10
N TRP A 34 -0.78 3.28 4.61
CA TRP A 34 -1.38 4.42 5.33
C TRP A 34 -0.57 5.02 6.50
N TYR A 35 0.23 4.23 7.23
CA TYR A 35 1.11 4.74 8.28
C TYR A 35 2.12 5.73 7.72
N GLY A 36 2.33 6.84 8.41
CA GLY A 36 3.18 7.92 7.93
C GLY A 36 2.47 8.87 6.96
N LEU A 37 1.41 8.43 6.27
CA LEU A 37 0.71 9.17 5.22
C LEU A 37 -0.55 9.86 5.74
N ASP A 38 -1.44 9.11 6.39
CA ASP A 38 -2.74 9.59 6.84
C ASP A 38 -2.59 10.73 7.85
N GLU A 39 -3.39 11.80 7.68
CA GLU A 39 -3.43 12.95 8.59
C GLU A 39 -3.54 12.50 10.06
N THR A 40 -4.38 11.50 10.33
CA THR A 40 -4.46 10.79 11.61
C THR A 40 -4.69 9.31 11.37
N HIS A 41 -3.91 8.47 12.06
CA HIS A 41 -4.02 7.02 11.98
C HIS A 41 -4.03 6.42 13.38
N VAL A 42 -5.21 5.96 13.85
CA VAL A 42 -5.39 5.49 15.24
C VAL A 42 -4.49 4.30 15.58
N GLY A 43 -4.30 3.36 14.64
CA GLY A 43 -3.38 2.22 14.78
C GLY A 43 -1.94 2.66 15.05
N GLU A 44 -1.33 3.41 14.12
CA GLU A 44 -0.02 4.06 14.30
C GLU A 44 0.12 4.78 15.64
N LEU A 45 -0.85 5.61 16.02
CA LEU A 45 -0.80 6.36 17.28
C LEU A 45 -0.74 5.44 18.50
N TYR A 46 -1.55 4.38 18.51
CA TYR A 46 -1.53 3.40 19.58
C TYR A 46 -0.20 2.64 19.61
N GLU A 47 0.21 2.05 18.49
CA GLU A 47 1.40 1.20 18.37
C GLU A 47 2.68 1.94 18.71
N SER A 48 2.86 3.15 18.15
CA SER A 48 4.03 3.97 18.43
C SER A 48 4.06 4.50 19.86
N ARG A 49 2.89 4.71 20.49
CA ARG A 49 2.81 5.15 21.89
C ARG A 49 3.21 4.03 22.84
N VAL A 50 2.74 2.80 22.63
CA VAL A 50 2.97 1.69 23.58
C VAL A 50 4.31 0.97 23.39
N ALA A 51 4.91 1.06 22.19
CA ALA A 51 6.24 0.50 21.97
C ALA A 51 7.31 1.30 22.73
N ASP A 52 8.41 0.65 23.14
CA ASP A 52 9.65 1.34 23.52
C ASP A 52 10.36 1.91 22.29
N HIS A 53 10.33 1.17 21.17
CA HIS A 53 10.84 1.61 19.87
C HIS A 53 9.88 1.22 18.75
N TYR A 54 9.59 2.16 17.85
CA TYR A 54 8.68 1.95 16.72
C TYR A 54 9.41 2.04 15.37
N TYR A 55 9.45 0.93 14.64
CA TYR A 55 10.00 0.86 13.30
C TYR A 55 8.98 1.26 12.26
N THR A 56 9.43 1.96 11.23
CA THR A 56 8.61 2.45 10.12
C THR A 56 9.17 1.92 8.81
N TRP A 57 8.37 1.98 7.74
CA TRP A 57 8.82 1.58 6.41
C TRP A 57 9.60 2.69 5.68
N GLY A 58 10.22 3.65 6.38
CA GLY A 58 11.12 4.63 5.77
C GLY A 58 11.17 5.99 6.48
N TRP A 59 10.07 6.43 7.08
CA TRP A 59 9.96 7.76 7.66
C TRP A 59 10.45 7.81 9.12
N SER A 60 10.91 8.96 9.58
CA SER A 60 11.16 9.21 11.00
C SER A 60 10.66 10.60 11.35
N ARG A 61 10.28 10.80 12.61
CA ARG A 61 9.77 12.08 13.12
C ARG A 61 10.73 12.79 14.07
N GLY A 62 11.99 12.35 14.11
CA GLY A 62 13.03 13.00 14.92
C GLY A 62 12.81 12.94 16.44
N ASN A 63 11.82 12.18 16.90
CA ASN A 63 11.49 12.05 18.32
C ASN A 63 12.35 11.01 19.07
N GLY A 64 13.36 10.43 18.40
CA GLY A 64 14.24 9.38 18.94
C GLY A 64 13.57 8.01 19.14
N LYS A 65 12.23 7.95 19.18
CA LYS A 65 11.44 6.74 19.41
C LYS A 65 11.09 5.97 18.13
N SER A 66 11.21 6.63 16.98
CA SER A 66 10.88 6.05 15.68
C SER A 66 12.04 6.10 14.70
N SER A 67 12.30 4.99 14.02
CA SER A 67 13.34 4.90 13.00
C SER A 67 12.91 4.02 11.82
N PRO A 68 13.42 4.29 10.62
CA PRO A 68 13.21 3.40 9.49
C PRO A 68 13.84 2.03 9.72
N LEU A 69 13.15 0.99 9.27
CA LEU A 69 13.68 -0.36 9.11
C LEU A 69 12.91 -1.02 7.94
N SER A 70 13.62 -1.58 6.96
CA SER A 70 12.94 -2.20 5.81
C SER A 70 11.95 -3.28 6.27
N PRO A 71 10.71 -3.32 5.74
CA PRO A 71 9.76 -4.35 6.10
C PRO A 71 10.21 -5.72 5.64
N VAL A 72 9.70 -6.76 6.33
CA VAL A 72 9.78 -8.13 5.83
C VAL A 72 8.98 -8.20 4.54
N THR A 73 9.64 -8.55 3.45
CA THR A 73 9.00 -8.68 2.16
C THR A 73 9.48 -9.90 1.41
N ARG A 74 8.65 -10.37 0.48
CA ARG A 74 9.03 -11.42 -0.46
C ARG A 74 9.58 -10.75 -1.72
N ASN A 75 10.65 -11.33 -2.27
CA ASN A 75 11.14 -10.90 -3.56
C ASN A 75 10.11 -11.23 -4.65
N VAL A 76 9.87 -10.28 -5.56
CA VAL A 76 9.07 -10.52 -6.75
C VAL A 76 9.90 -11.33 -7.73
N ASP A 77 9.44 -12.54 -8.05
CA ASP A 77 10.13 -13.42 -9.00
C ASP A 77 10.17 -12.79 -10.40
N LYS A 78 11.25 -13.02 -11.15
CA LYS A 78 11.31 -12.63 -12.56
C LYS A 78 10.36 -13.51 -13.36
N ALA A 79 9.40 -12.91 -14.05
CA ALA A 79 8.46 -13.61 -14.91
C ALA A 79 8.14 -12.80 -16.16
N THR A 80 7.70 -13.49 -17.21
CA THR A 80 7.18 -12.85 -18.42
C THR A 80 5.92 -12.06 -18.09
N LYS A 81 5.88 -10.81 -18.54
CA LYS A 81 4.72 -9.94 -18.39
C LYS A 81 3.67 -10.32 -19.43
N ILE A 82 2.45 -10.62 -18.98
CA ILE A 82 1.41 -11.21 -19.85
C ILE A 82 0.03 -10.56 -19.71
N TYR A 83 -0.20 -9.75 -18.68
CA TYR A 83 -1.46 -9.04 -18.45
C TYR A 83 -1.20 -7.76 -17.66
N ASP A 84 -2.25 -6.97 -17.46
CA ASP A 84 -2.29 -5.91 -16.46
C ASP A 84 -3.13 -6.37 -15.26
N SER A 85 -2.89 -5.78 -14.10
CA SER A 85 -3.66 -6.10 -12.89
C SER A 85 -4.37 -4.88 -12.35
N LEU A 86 -5.56 -5.07 -11.79
CA LEU A 86 -6.24 -4.09 -10.95
C LEU A 86 -6.48 -4.69 -9.57
N ILE A 87 -5.88 -4.10 -8.55
CA ILE A 87 -6.03 -4.51 -7.16
C ILE A 87 -7.06 -3.59 -6.51
N CYS A 88 -8.20 -4.16 -6.15
CA CYS A 88 -9.30 -3.43 -5.55
C CYS A 88 -9.27 -3.51 -4.02
N PHE A 89 -9.99 -2.58 -3.43
CA PHE A 89 -10.24 -2.51 -2.00
C PHE A 89 -11.74 -2.59 -1.71
N ASP A 90 -12.07 -3.10 -0.53
CA ASP A 90 -13.43 -3.13 -0.02
C ASP A 90 -13.43 -3.16 1.50
N GLN A 91 -14.54 -2.75 2.11
CA GLN A 91 -14.75 -2.69 3.55
C GLN A 91 -16.22 -2.97 3.92
N PRO A 92 -16.50 -3.32 5.18
CA PRO A 92 -17.87 -3.41 5.66
C PRO A 92 -18.65 -2.11 5.43
N GLN A 93 -19.97 -2.23 5.24
CA GLN A 93 -20.90 -1.10 5.15
C GLN A 93 -21.14 -0.42 6.52
N GLN A 94 -20.54 -0.95 7.58
CA GLN A 94 -20.57 -0.40 8.93
C GLN A 94 -19.20 0.18 9.28
N ILE A 95 -19.22 1.30 10.00
CA ILE A 95 -18.00 1.91 10.52
C ILE A 95 -17.42 0.97 11.58
N TYR A 96 -16.20 0.50 11.34
CA TYR A 96 -15.48 -0.35 12.28
C TYR A 96 -14.11 0.23 12.68
N ARG A 97 -13.63 1.25 11.96
CA ARG A 97 -12.39 2.01 12.25
C ARG A 97 -12.56 3.48 11.88
N LEU A 98 -11.90 4.35 12.63
CA LEU A 98 -11.77 5.77 12.32
C LEU A 98 -10.41 5.99 11.65
N GLN A 99 -10.42 6.14 10.33
CA GLN A 99 -9.24 6.28 9.49
C GLN A 99 -9.60 6.99 8.18
N TYR A 100 -8.62 7.61 7.52
CA TYR A 100 -8.78 8.30 6.24
C TYR A 100 -8.60 7.35 5.05
N PHE A 101 -9.61 6.52 4.87
CA PHE A 101 -9.75 5.54 3.80
C PHE A 101 -11.25 5.37 3.45
N PRO A 102 -11.62 4.64 2.38
CA PRO A 102 -13.01 4.44 2.03
C PRO A 102 -13.83 3.86 3.20
N LEU A 103 -14.88 4.57 3.59
CA LEU A 103 -15.78 4.30 4.69
C LEU A 103 -17.24 4.31 4.20
N PRO A 104 -18.21 3.83 5.00
CA PRO A 104 -19.62 4.01 4.67
C PRO A 104 -19.92 5.48 4.34
N GLY A 105 -20.47 5.73 3.15
CA GLY A 105 -20.65 7.07 2.58
C GLY A 105 -19.76 7.36 1.38
N THR A 106 -18.51 6.85 1.35
CA THR A 106 -17.59 7.01 0.20
C THR A 106 -17.32 5.71 -0.56
N LEU A 107 -17.74 4.56 -0.01
CA LEU A 107 -17.62 3.26 -0.68
C LEU A 107 -18.25 3.22 -2.07
N GLN A 108 -19.44 3.83 -2.22
CA GLN A 108 -20.11 3.88 -3.53
C GLN A 108 -19.28 4.66 -4.56
N THR A 109 -18.72 5.81 -4.16
CA THR A 109 -17.80 6.59 -5.00
C THR A 109 -16.59 5.77 -5.43
N MET A 110 -15.99 5.03 -4.50
CA MET A 110 -14.87 4.13 -4.82
C MET A 110 -15.27 3.04 -5.84
N TYR A 111 -16.47 2.44 -5.70
CA TYR A 111 -16.97 1.45 -6.65
C TYR A 111 -17.20 2.08 -8.03
N ASP A 112 -17.79 3.27 -8.07
CA ASP A 112 -18.09 3.99 -9.30
C ASP A 112 -16.81 4.42 -10.02
N GLN A 113 -15.81 4.93 -9.31
CA GLN A 113 -14.49 5.23 -9.87
C GLN A 113 -13.79 3.97 -10.39
N THR A 114 -13.88 2.85 -9.68
CA THR A 114 -13.31 1.57 -10.13
C THR A 114 -13.99 1.09 -11.42
N ALA A 115 -15.32 1.18 -11.49
CA ALA A 115 -16.10 0.81 -12.66
C ALA A 115 -15.84 1.77 -13.84
N GLU A 116 -15.66 3.06 -13.57
CA GLU A 116 -15.28 4.06 -14.55
C GLU A 116 -13.91 3.76 -15.17
N PHE A 117 -12.91 3.46 -14.34
CA PHE A 117 -11.59 3.03 -14.82
C PHE A 117 -11.69 1.81 -15.74
N VAL A 118 -12.43 0.78 -15.31
CA VAL A 118 -12.63 -0.46 -16.10
C VAL A 118 -13.32 -0.18 -17.43
N ARG A 119 -14.29 0.73 -17.47
CA ARG A 119 -15.02 1.12 -18.68
C ARG A 119 -14.15 1.93 -19.64
N ALA A 120 -13.38 2.89 -19.12
CA ALA A 120 -12.61 3.84 -19.92
C ALA A 120 -11.26 3.28 -20.40
N ARG A 121 -10.73 2.23 -19.75
CA ARG A 121 -9.49 1.59 -20.18
C ARG A 121 -9.65 0.94 -21.56
N ALA A 122 -9.01 1.52 -22.55
CA ALA A 122 -9.02 1.11 -23.95
C ALA A 122 -7.71 0.38 -24.31
N SER A 123 -7.57 -0.86 -23.83
CA SER A 123 -6.38 -1.69 -24.09
C SER A 123 -6.76 -3.11 -24.49
N LYS A 124 -6.00 -3.66 -25.44
CA LYS A 124 -6.15 -5.06 -25.90
C LYS A 124 -5.58 -6.06 -24.89
N THR A 125 -4.76 -5.59 -23.95
CA THR A 125 -4.18 -6.46 -22.93
C THR A 125 -5.23 -6.81 -21.89
N GLU A 126 -5.29 -8.10 -21.55
CA GLU A 126 -6.15 -8.62 -20.48
C GLU A 126 -5.92 -7.85 -19.17
N LEU A 127 -7.00 -7.41 -18.54
CA LEU A 127 -6.99 -6.85 -17.19
C LEU A 127 -7.47 -7.91 -16.20
N ARG A 128 -6.62 -8.27 -15.24
CA ARG A 128 -6.96 -9.19 -14.13
C ARG A 128 -7.29 -8.42 -12.87
N ILE A 129 -8.54 -8.54 -12.45
CA ILE A 129 -9.09 -7.79 -11.32
C ILE A 129 -9.07 -8.65 -10.07
N ARG A 130 -8.36 -8.22 -9.04
CA ARG A 130 -8.36 -8.85 -7.72
C ARG A 130 -9.25 -8.03 -6.78
N LEU A 131 -10.35 -8.64 -6.32
CA LEU A 131 -11.19 -8.04 -5.29
C LEU A 131 -10.56 -8.20 -3.91
N PHE A 132 -10.95 -7.32 -2.98
CA PHE A 132 -10.53 -7.43 -1.59
C PHE A 132 -11.03 -8.77 -1.00
N PRO A 133 -10.19 -9.51 -0.27
CA PRO A 133 -10.59 -10.79 0.31
C PRO A 133 -11.67 -10.59 1.38
N GLY A 134 -12.73 -11.39 1.31
CA GLY A 134 -13.84 -11.36 2.28
C GLY A 134 -15.21 -11.28 1.61
N GLU A 135 -16.24 -11.00 2.41
CA GLU A 135 -17.65 -11.07 1.98
C GLU A 135 -18.21 -9.73 1.47
N TYR A 136 -17.42 -8.66 1.46
CA TYR A 136 -17.90 -7.30 1.13
C TYR A 136 -17.96 -7.02 -0.39
N GLY A 137 -17.21 -7.81 -1.18
CA GLY A 137 -16.90 -7.59 -2.61
C GLY A 137 -18.06 -7.58 -3.62
N SER A 138 -19.29 -7.92 -3.22
CA SER A 138 -20.39 -8.17 -4.16
C SER A 138 -20.82 -6.91 -4.93
N GLN A 139 -20.95 -5.77 -4.24
CA GLN A 139 -21.39 -4.52 -4.88
C GLN A 139 -20.35 -3.99 -5.87
N GLN A 140 -19.06 -4.01 -5.47
CA GLN A 140 -17.96 -3.60 -6.34
C GLN A 140 -17.84 -4.54 -7.55
N ARG A 141 -17.99 -5.85 -7.33
CA ARG A 141 -18.02 -6.85 -8.40
C ARG A 141 -19.11 -6.55 -9.42
N ASP A 142 -20.32 -6.27 -8.95
CA ASP A 142 -21.46 -5.99 -9.83
C ASP A 142 -21.27 -4.68 -10.61
N ALA A 143 -20.70 -3.65 -9.97
CA ALA A 143 -20.35 -2.39 -10.65
C ALA A 143 -19.33 -2.62 -11.78
N ILE A 144 -18.31 -3.44 -11.53
CA ILE A 144 -17.30 -3.80 -12.53
C ILE A 144 -17.93 -4.61 -13.68
N LEU A 145 -18.79 -5.59 -13.39
CA LEU A 145 -19.47 -6.38 -14.42
C LEU A 145 -20.45 -5.55 -15.26
N ARG A 146 -21.10 -4.54 -14.68
CA ARG A 146 -21.90 -3.56 -15.43
C ARG A 146 -21.05 -2.67 -16.34
N ALA A 147 -19.83 -2.32 -15.92
CA ALA A 147 -18.89 -1.55 -16.73
C ALA A 147 -18.27 -2.38 -17.86
N ASN A 148 -17.97 -3.65 -17.60
CA ASN A 148 -17.44 -4.60 -18.57
C ASN A 148 -17.89 -6.02 -18.21
N SER A 149 -18.85 -6.56 -18.96
CA SER A 149 -19.38 -7.91 -18.74
C SER A 149 -18.35 -9.02 -18.98
N GLY A 150 -17.26 -8.72 -19.69
CA GLY A 150 -16.13 -9.62 -19.93
C GLY A 150 -15.01 -9.56 -18.88
N ALA A 151 -15.19 -8.79 -17.79
CA ALA A 151 -14.17 -8.60 -16.75
C ALA A 151 -13.64 -9.93 -16.18
N LYS A 152 -12.31 -10.04 -16.06
CA LYS A 152 -11.61 -11.23 -15.55
C LYS A 152 -11.19 -11.02 -14.11
N PHE A 153 -11.56 -11.94 -13.23
CA PHE A 153 -11.27 -11.86 -11.81
C PHE A 153 -10.20 -12.88 -11.42
N ASP A 154 -9.19 -12.41 -10.69
CA ASP A 154 -8.11 -13.24 -10.14
C ASP A 154 -8.41 -13.57 -8.68
N ASN A 155 -8.66 -14.85 -8.41
CA ASN A 155 -8.94 -15.39 -7.07
C ASN A 155 -7.74 -16.18 -6.50
N SER A 156 -6.56 -16.08 -7.11
CA SER A 156 -5.36 -16.74 -6.59
C SER A 156 -4.97 -16.19 -5.22
N LEU A 157 -4.36 -16.99 -4.36
CA LEU A 157 -3.92 -16.52 -3.04
C LEU A 157 -2.63 -15.68 -3.11
N GLU A 158 -1.78 -15.93 -4.11
CA GLU A 158 -0.41 -15.40 -4.17
C GLU A 158 -0.31 -14.11 -4.99
N ILE A 159 -0.46 -12.95 -4.33
CA ILE A 159 -0.43 -11.62 -4.97
C ILE A 159 0.92 -11.30 -5.64
N PHE A 160 2.05 -11.75 -5.08
CA PHE A 160 3.39 -11.52 -5.65
C PHE A 160 3.58 -12.21 -7.00
N SER A 161 2.92 -13.35 -7.23
CA SER A 161 2.93 -14.01 -8.54
C SER A 161 2.19 -13.17 -9.60
N GLN A 162 1.15 -12.46 -9.16
CA GLN A 162 0.40 -11.54 -10.01
C GLN A 162 1.24 -10.32 -10.36
N TYR A 163 1.93 -9.71 -9.39
CA TYR A 163 2.88 -8.63 -9.62
C TYR A 163 3.96 -9.02 -10.65
N ALA A 164 4.56 -10.20 -10.46
CA ALA A 164 5.63 -10.72 -11.32
C ALA A 164 5.22 -10.77 -12.80
N ARG A 165 3.96 -11.12 -13.08
CA ARG A 165 3.43 -11.31 -14.44
C ARG A 165 2.67 -10.09 -15.00
N SER A 166 2.53 -9.03 -14.21
CA SER A 166 1.85 -7.80 -14.62
C SER A 166 2.79 -6.88 -15.37
N ARG A 167 2.38 -6.34 -16.52
CA ARG A 167 3.09 -5.23 -17.19
C ARG A 167 2.99 -3.97 -16.33
N ILE A 168 1.77 -3.64 -15.91
CA ILE A 168 1.42 -2.56 -14.99
C ILE A 168 0.42 -3.05 -13.94
N VAL A 169 0.50 -2.51 -12.73
CA VAL A 169 -0.45 -2.76 -11.65
C VAL A 169 -1.22 -1.48 -11.33
N PHE A 170 -2.55 -1.56 -11.43
CA PHE A 170 -3.48 -0.53 -11.05
C PHE A 170 -3.98 -0.77 -9.62
N HIS A 171 -4.14 0.29 -8.84
CA HIS A 171 -4.71 0.22 -7.50
C HIS A 171 -5.85 1.24 -7.36
N SER A 172 -6.98 0.82 -6.83
CA SER A 172 -8.12 1.71 -6.55
C SER A 172 -8.10 2.29 -5.12
N TYR A 173 -6.95 2.22 -4.44
CA TYR A 173 -6.77 2.58 -3.04
C TYR A 173 -5.28 2.66 -2.65
N LEU A 174 -4.98 3.36 -1.55
CA LEU A 174 -3.61 3.61 -1.07
C LEU A 174 -3.17 2.66 0.06
N GLY A 175 -3.38 1.36 -0.10
CA GLY A 175 -3.04 0.37 0.92
C GLY A 175 -1.60 -0.13 0.93
N THR A 176 -1.39 -1.40 1.31
CA THR A 176 -0.04 -1.99 1.30
C THR A 176 0.43 -2.33 -0.12
N SER A 177 -0.48 -2.80 -0.98
CA SER A 177 -0.14 -3.35 -2.30
C SER A 177 0.51 -2.34 -3.24
N TRP A 178 0.09 -1.07 -3.22
CA TRP A 178 0.71 -0.03 -4.07
C TRP A 178 2.11 0.36 -3.55
N LEU A 179 2.35 0.30 -2.25
CA LEU A 179 3.69 0.51 -1.69
C LEU A 179 4.63 -0.63 -2.10
N GLU A 180 4.14 -1.87 -2.08
CA GLU A 180 4.90 -3.04 -2.53
C GLU A 180 5.30 -2.91 -4.00
N THR A 181 4.37 -2.52 -4.88
CA THR A 181 4.64 -2.39 -6.32
C THR A 181 5.59 -1.23 -6.61
N LEU A 182 5.40 -0.07 -5.98
CA LEU A 182 6.34 1.06 -6.09
C LEU A 182 7.73 0.69 -5.55
N GLY A 183 7.80 0.07 -4.37
CA GLY A 183 9.05 -0.35 -3.74
C GLY A 183 9.84 -1.35 -4.58
N ASN A 184 9.14 -2.24 -5.32
CA ASN A 184 9.75 -3.20 -6.24
C ASN A 184 9.97 -2.65 -7.67
N ASN A 185 9.81 -1.35 -7.89
CA ASN A 185 9.97 -0.69 -9.20
C ASN A 185 9.08 -1.31 -10.30
N ILE A 186 7.86 -1.74 -9.94
CA ILE A 186 6.87 -2.25 -10.88
C ILE A 186 6.04 -1.07 -11.39
N PRO A 187 5.79 -0.95 -12.72
CA PRO A 187 4.92 0.09 -13.25
C PRO A 187 3.58 0.11 -12.52
N THR A 188 3.23 1.26 -11.96
CA THR A 188 2.12 1.41 -11.03
C THR A 188 1.35 2.67 -11.33
N ILE A 189 0.02 2.55 -11.41
CA ILE A 189 -0.92 3.68 -11.40
C ILE A 189 -1.90 3.45 -10.25
N CYS A 190 -2.05 4.43 -9.38
CA CYS A 190 -3.02 4.40 -8.29
C CYS A 190 -4.03 5.53 -8.45
N PHE A 191 -5.28 5.28 -8.10
CA PHE A 191 -6.30 6.31 -7.98
C PHE A 191 -7.11 6.14 -6.70
N TYR A 192 -7.66 7.24 -6.21
CA TYR A 192 -8.47 7.24 -5.01
C TYR A 192 -9.49 8.39 -5.03
N ASP A 193 -10.52 8.24 -4.20
CA ASP A 193 -11.51 9.29 -3.94
C ASP A 193 -10.92 10.35 -2.99
N VAL A 194 -10.80 11.59 -3.46
CA VAL A 194 -10.23 12.71 -2.68
C VAL A 194 -11.01 13.02 -1.40
N ASP A 195 -12.29 12.67 -1.33
CA ASP A 195 -13.11 12.89 -0.14
C ASP A 195 -12.88 11.82 0.94
N ALA A 196 -12.35 10.65 0.56
CA ALA A 196 -12.09 9.54 1.47
C ALA A 196 -10.72 9.61 2.16
N TYR A 197 -9.77 10.40 1.64
CA TYR A 197 -8.38 10.42 2.09
C TYR A 197 -7.94 11.81 2.53
N ARG A 198 -7.16 11.87 3.62
CA ARG A 198 -6.48 13.08 4.09
C ARG A 198 -5.07 12.74 4.51
N PHE A 199 -4.14 13.58 4.09
CA PHE A 199 -2.71 13.34 4.29
C PHE A 199 -2.06 14.37 5.19
N ARG A 200 -1.03 13.93 5.90
CA ARG A 200 -0.12 14.79 6.67
C ARG A 200 0.58 15.79 5.75
N THR A 201 0.93 16.94 6.30
CA THR A 201 1.62 18.01 5.56
C THR A 201 2.98 17.57 5.02
N ASP A 202 3.70 16.71 5.74
CA ASP A 202 5.01 16.16 5.34
C ASP A 202 4.92 15.14 4.19
N ALA A 203 3.74 14.55 3.93
CA ALA A 203 3.51 13.64 2.81
C ALA A 203 3.04 14.34 1.52
N LYS A 204 2.45 15.53 1.63
CA LYS A 204 1.76 16.22 0.51
C LYS A 204 2.65 16.46 -0.70
N ALA A 205 3.84 17.02 -0.49
CA ALA A 205 4.75 17.35 -1.60
C ALA A 205 5.13 16.10 -2.42
N LEU A 206 5.38 14.97 -1.75
CA LEU A 206 5.71 13.72 -2.43
C LEU A 206 4.50 13.12 -3.17
N LEU A 207 3.29 13.24 -2.61
CA LEU A 207 2.07 12.82 -3.30
C LEU A 207 1.77 13.69 -4.53
N GLU A 208 1.97 15.00 -4.43
CA GLU A 208 1.84 15.95 -5.55
C GLU A 208 2.84 15.65 -6.67
N ASP A 209 4.09 15.30 -6.34
CA ASP A 209 5.08 14.84 -7.31
C ASP A 209 4.62 13.56 -8.03
N LEU A 210 4.02 12.60 -7.31
CA LEU A 210 3.45 11.40 -7.93
C LEU A 210 2.26 11.70 -8.83
N VAL A 211 1.43 12.70 -8.49
CA VAL A 211 0.34 13.18 -9.35
C VAL A 211 0.90 13.80 -10.63
N LYS A 212 1.91 14.66 -10.50
CA LYS A 212 2.53 15.36 -11.64
C LYS A 212 3.09 14.40 -12.68
N VAL A 213 3.71 13.29 -12.26
CA VAL A 213 4.28 12.29 -13.18
C VAL A 213 3.28 11.22 -13.62
N GLY A 214 2.04 11.28 -13.11
CA GLY A 214 0.94 10.38 -13.46
C GLY A 214 1.00 8.99 -12.82
N ILE A 215 1.73 8.82 -11.71
CA ILE A 215 1.66 7.60 -10.88
C ILE A 215 0.39 7.61 -10.04
N LEU A 216 0.03 8.78 -9.49
CA LEU A 216 -1.13 8.96 -8.62
C LEU A 216 -2.21 9.79 -9.32
N HIS A 217 -3.47 9.41 -9.17
CA HIS A 217 -4.61 10.05 -9.81
C HIS A 217 -5.74 10.28 -8.82
N LEU A 218 -6.55 11.30 -9.09
CA LEU A 218 -7.62 11.74 -8.19
C LEU A 218 -9.01 11.21 -8.62
N SER A 219 -9.05 10.38 -9.67
CA SER A 219 -10.26 9.72 -10.16
C SER A 219 -9.92 8.48 -11.00
N GLY A 220 -10.89 7.57 -11.12
CA GLY A 220 -10.77 6.41 -12.01
C GLY A 220 -10.62 6.81 -13.48
N SER A 221 -11.33 7.85 -13.93
CA SER A 221 -11.19 8.40 -15.29
C SER A 221 -9.78 8.89 -15.61
N SER A 222 -9.18 9.74 -14.76
CA SER A 222 -7.82 10.27 -15.00
C SER A 222 -6.76 9.16 -15.03
N ALA A 223 -6.90 8.14 -14.17
CA ALA A 223 -6.06 6.96 -14.21
C ALA A 223 -6.21 6.16 -15.51
N ALA A 224 -7.43 6.03 -16.04
CA ALA A 224 -7.68 5.33 -17.30
C ALA A 224 -7.12 6.11 -18.51
N GLU A 225 -7.26 7.44 -18.52
CA GLU A 225 -6.64 8.30 -19.53
C GLU A 225 -5.12 8.10 -19.56
N LYS A 226 -4.49 8.10 -18.38
CA LYS A 226 -3.05 7.85 -18.29
C LYS A 226 -2.69 6.43 -18.74
N ALA A 227 -3.46 5.42 -18.34
CA ALA A 227 -3.25 4.03 -18.75
C ALA A 227 -3.31 3.88 -20.27
N ASN A 228 -4.28 4.52 -20.92
CA ASN A 228 -4.43 4.50 -22.38
C ASN A 228 -3.28 5.24 -23.07
N ALA A 229 -2.83 6.36 -22.52
CA ALA A 229 -1.72 7.15 -23.07
C ALA A 229 -0.38 6.40 -23.06
N VAL A 230 -0.17 5.49 -22.11
CA VAL A 230 1.09 4.71 -21.99
C VAL A 230 0.99 3.29 -22.54
N GLU A 231 -0.17 2.85 -23.05
CA GLU A 231 -0.36 1.47 -23.53
C GLU A 231 0.60 1.11 -24.67
N GLY A 232 0.95 2.08 -25.53
CA GLY A 232 1.86 1.87 -26.66
C GLY A 232 3.33 1.66 -26.24
N ASP A 233 3.78 2.35 -25.19
CA ASP A 233 5.13 2.25 -24.67
C ASP A 233 5.17 2.58 -23.17
N LEU A 234 4.89 1.56 -22.37
CA LEU A 234 4.85 1.66 -20.91
C LEU A 234 6.24 1.96 -20.33
N ASP A 235 7.28 1.34 -20.90
CA ASP A 235 8.65 1.45 -20.40
C ASP A 235 9.21 2.86 -20.65
N LEU A 236 8.88 3.48 -21.78
CA LEU A 236 9.26 4.88 -22.06
C LEU A 236 8.77 5.84 -20.97
N TRP A 237 7.52 5.69 -20.51
CA TRP A 237 7.02 6.49 -19.39
C TRP A 237 7.64 6.05 -18.07
N TRP A 238 7.54 4.77 -17.73
CA TRP A 238 7.92 4.29 -16.40
C TRP A 238 9.39 4.51 -16.10
N MET A 239 10.28 4.28 -17.08
CA MET A 239 11.73 4.40 -16.92
C MET A 239 12.25 5.83 -17.15
N SER A 240 11.37 6.79 -17.45
CA SER A 240 11.77 8.20 -17.55
C SER A 240 12.37 8.71 -16.23
N GLU A 241 13.32 9.64 -16.33
CA GLU A 241 14.02 10.19 -15.18
C GLU A 241 13.06 10.85 -14.18
N GLU A 242 12.06 11.57 -14.67
CA GLU A 242 11.05 12.25 -13.85
C GLU A 242 10.22 11.26 -13.02
N VAL A 243 9.68 10.23 -13.66
CA VAL A 243 8.86 9.19 -13.00
C VAL A 243 9.70 8.41 -11.99
N GLN A 244 10.90 7.99 -12.38
CA GLN A 244 11.79 7.23 -11.51
C GLN A 244 12.26 8.07 -10.31
N THR A 245 12.47 9.38 -10.48
CA THR A 245 12.86 10.29 -9.39
C THR A 245 11.72 10.49 -8.40
N ALA A 246 10.52 10.83 -8.89
CA ALA A 246 9.33 10.97 -8.04
C ALA A 246 9.06 9.68 -7.25
N ARG A 247 9.14 8.52 -7.91
CA ARG A 247 9.03 7.22 -7.23
C ARG A 247 10.09 7.05 -6.15
N ARG A 248 11.38 7.20 -6.48
CA ARG A 248 12.48 7.00 -5.51
C ARG A 248 12.32 7.88 -4.27
N ASN A 249 11.97 9.15 -4.47
CA ASN A 249 11.75 10.10 -3.37
C ASN A 249 10.62 9.61 -2.45
N PHE A 250 9.49 9.18 -3.04
CA PHE A 250 8.38 8.64 -2.27
C PHE A 250 8.73 7.33 -1.54
N VAL A 251 9.31 6.34 -2.24
CA VAL A 251 9.57 5.01 -1.65
C VAL A 251 10.62 5.05 -0.56
N ASN A 252 11.64 5.92 -0.66
CA ASN A 252 12.64 6.09 0.39
C ASN A 252 12.00 6.50 1.72
N GLN A 253 10.88 7.21 1.69
CA GLN A 253 10.20 7.71 2.89
C GLN A 253 9.03 6.81 3.33
N TYR A 254 8.30 6.18 2.41
CA TYR A 254 7.06 5.48 2.75
C TYR A 254 7.00 4.01 2.33
N ALA A 255 7.99 3.51 1.58
CA ALA A 255 8.01 2.16 1.03
C ALA A 255 9.45 1.63 0.86
N ASN A 256 10.26 1.68 1.92
CA ASN A 256 11.67 1.29 1.93
C ASN A 256 11.86 -0.25 1.92
N PHE A 257 11.28 -0.92 0.91
CA PHE A 257 11.44 -2.34 0.66
C PHE A 257 12.86 -2.63 0.16
N SER A 258 13.49 -3.66 0.72
CA SER A 258 14.84 -4.10 0.33
C SER A 258 14.87 -5.61 0.18
N SER A 259 15.55 -6.12 -0.85
CA SER A 259 15.84 -7.55 -1.01
C SER A 259 16.73 -8.08 0.11
N ASP A 260 17.50 -7.20 0.73
CA ASP A 260 18.49 -7.50 1.77
C ASP A 260 17.94 -7.28 3.17
N TRP A 261 16.61 -7.17 3.33
CA TRP A 261 15.95 -6.92 4.61
C TRP A 261 16.43 -7.87 5.72
N LYS A 262 16.72 -9.14 5.39
CA LYS A 262 17.24 -10.12 6.36
C LYS A 262 18.56 -9.70 6.97
N GLU A 263 19.47 -9.20 6.15
CA GLU A 263 20.79 -8.74 6.60
C GLU A 263 20.66 -7.45 7.39
N ILE A 264 19.89 -6.49 6.87
CA ILE A 264 19.58 -5.22 7.56
C ILE A 264 19.03 -5.49 8.97
N TRP A 265 18.12 -6.46 9.11
CA TRP A 265 17.57 -6.84 10.41
C TRP A 265 18.61 -7.51 11.31
N ARG A 266 19.43 -8.41 10.77
CA ARG A 266 20.48 -9.08 11.52
C ARG A 266 21.44 -8.06 12.14
N GLU A 267 21.94 -7.13 11.33
CA GLU A 267 22.85 -6.06 11.78
C GLU A 267 22.16 -5.18 12.84
N HIS A 268 20.94 -4.74 12.54
CA HIS A 268 20.17 -3.88 13.42
C HIS A 268 19.92 -4.50 14.80
N PHE A 269 19.37 -5.72 14.87
CA PHE A 269 19.10 -6.37 16.15
C PHE A 269 20.38 -6.80 16.87
N THR A 270 21.47 -7.11 16.16
CA THR A 270 22.77 -7.33 16.78
C THR A 270 23.26 -6.07 17.51
N ASN A 271 23.05 -4.88 16.92
CA ASN A 271 23.40 -3.62 17.56
C ASN A 271 22.50 -3.30 18.75
N VAL A 272 21.18 -3.50 18.63
CA VAL A 272 20.22 -3.34 19.74
C VAL A 272 20.59 -4.20 20.95
N LEU A 273 21.06 -5.44 20.72
CA LEU A 273 21.47 -6.35 21.79
C LEU A 273 22.81 -5.93 22.46
N LYS A 274 23.66 -5.17 21.76
CA LYS A 274 24.92 -4.64 22.32
C LYS A 274 24.70 -3.40 23.16
N THR A 275 23.76 -2.53 22.77
CA THR A 275 23.47 -1.27 23.48
C THR A 275 22.53 -1.42 24.68
N ASN A 276 21.80 -2.53 24.77
CA ASN A 276 20.90 -2.86 25.90
C ASN A 276 21.55 -3.77 26.97
N ARG A 277 22.88 -3.92 26.97
CA ARG A 277 23.67 -4.49 28.09
C ARG A 277 24.27 -3.36 28.90
#